data_AF-A0A0B6Z5M2-F1
#
_entry.id   AF-A0A0B6Z5M2-F1
#
_cell.length_a   1.000
_cell.length_b   1.000
_cell.length_c   1.000
_cell.angle_alpha   90.00
_cell.angle_beta   90.00
_cell.angle_gamma   90.00
#
_symmetry.space_group_name_H-M   'P 1'
#
loop_
_entity.id
_entity.type
_entity.pdbx_description
1 polymer ?
#
loop_
_entity_poly.entity_id
_entity_poly.type
_entity_poly.pdbx_seq_one_letter_code
_entity_poly.pdbx_strand_id
1 'polypeptide(L)'
;QFCFRNTWGKLGPARSDRVPLFQKSDTDSIDAMCDLGMFQIKFHHGSNVTLNSLLFTNNDSVREDNNEEPEDGLKAVGSGSRKNSVIVETSKKDGFHQYLVQGVTDAVSETPVGTKCCAWMTVELDGNSRTSIYWQMSPAHDPSEPTTKKIDAIFTAQMAKANDFYQKNIPKGCSKEESNICRQALAGLLWSKQLYIYNMDIKNKELLKMYDETYFKTLFGKKKLGWNHLTCHDILIMPDKWEFPWFAAWDLAFHSVQYARIDMPLAKEQILLLMSDRYMHPNGQIPGCEFDLGDTNPPIICWAVWKLYKHEAVRDLAFLKTCFNRLIFCFQWWHKKDPKSLFIYGNGFMGLDNISVFDRSNLPSGVTSLKQADCTGWMGLFALNMLQISIELCQFDSSYTDMAVKFLKHFLNIAKAINRPVSEGGLWDDQDKFFYDVIHYHGPYVTPIRLRSWTGIVPLFGCCTIDLKHSPLIKAFLLKCDRAYSPFVCKLGENEFF
;
A
#
# COMPACT_ATOMS: atom_id res chain seq x y z
N GLN A 1 8.11 -18.69 31.89
CA GLN A 1 7.44 -17.51 32.46
C GLN A 1 7.32 -16.45 31.37
N PHE A 2 6.21 -15.74 31.27
CA PHE A 2 6.09 -14.56 30.39
C PHE A 2 5.37 -13.44 31.13
N CYS A 3 5.56 -12.23 30.63
CA CYS A 3 4.93 -11.03 31.14
C CYS A 3 4.25 -10.31 29.98
N PHE A 4 3.01 -9.89 30.17
CA PHE A 4 2.41 -8.88 29.31
C PHE A 4 2.55 -7.52 29.97
N ARG A 5 3.02 -6.52 29.22
CA ARG A 5 3.12 -5.14 29.68
C ARG A 5 2.38 -4.23 28.72
N ASN A 6 1.67 -3.24 29.26
CA ASN A 6 1.20 -2.14 28.42
C ASN A 6 2.38 -1.30 27.94
N THR A 7 2.26 -0.77 26.72
CA THR A 7 3.16 0.25 26.17
C THR A 7 2.34 1.48 25.80
N TRP A 8 2.72 2.63 26.34
CA TRP A 8 2.16 3.93 25.99
C TRP A 8 3.29 4.96 25.88
N GLY A 9 3.07 6.00 25.09
CA GLY A 9 3.99 7.11 24.91
C GLY A 9 3.26 8.34 24.38
N LYS A 10 3.83 9.53 24.59
CA LYS A 10 3.30 10.79 24.06
C LYS A 10 3.67 10.89 22.57
N LEU A 11 2.69 10.71 21.68
CA LEU A 11 2.87 10.91 20.24
C LEU A 11 2.27 12.27 19.85
N GLY A 12 3.14 13.26 19.63
CA GLY A 12 2.80 14.56 19.05
C GLY A 12 2.26 15.62 20.02
N PRO A 13 2.17 16.89 19.57
CA PRO A 13 1.85 18.05 20.40
C PRO A 13 0.36 18.24 20.72
N ALA A 14 -0.53 17.35 20.28
CA ALA A 14 -1.98 17.58 20.26
C ALA A 14 -2.84 16.52 21.00
N ARG A 15 -2.27 15.76 21.95
CA ARG A 15 -3.06 14.85 22.80
C ARG A 15 -2.88 15.16 24.28
N SER A 16 -3.95 14.87 25.03
CA SER A 16 -4.16 15.05 26.48
C SER A 16 -2.90 14.86 27.30
N ASP A 17 -2.69 15.74 28.28
CA ASP A 17 -1.62 15.60 29.28
C ASP A 17 -1.91 14.51 30.32
N ARG A 18 -3.07 13.83 30.23
CA ARG A 18 -3.44 12.76 31.16
C ARG A 18 -2.71 11.47 30.83
N VAL A 19 -1.81 11.10 31.72
CA VAL A 19 -1.14 9.80 31.74
C VAL A 19 -2.15 8.71 32.10
N PRO A 20 -2.20 7.58 31.35
CA PRO A 20 -3.06 6.47 31.73
C PRO A 20 -2.65 5.90 33.09
N LEU A 21 -3.63 5.70 33.97
CA LEU A 21 -3.43 5.11 35.28
C LEU A 21 -4.02 3.70 35.31
N PHE A 22 -3.28 2.76 35.89
CA PHE A 22 -3.72 1.38 36.09
C PHE A 22 -3.73 1.09 37.58
N GLN A 23 -4.82 0.51 38.06
CA GLN A 23 -4.99 0.13 39.45
C GLN A 23 -5.54 -1.30 39.54
N LYS A 24 -5.09 -2.08 40.51
CA LYS A 24 -5.69 -3.38 40.80
C LYS A 24 -7.13 -3.20 41.30
N SER A 25 -8.07 -3.87 40.65
CA SER A 25 -9.47 -3.95 41.11
C SER A 25 -9.78 -5.28 41.78
N ASP A 26 -9.20 -6.39 41.33
CA ASP A 26 -9.29 -7.71 41.99
C ASP A 26 -7.98 -8.51 41.79
N THR A 27 -7.93 -9.74 42.29
CA THR A 27 -6.87 -10.72 42.10
C THR A 27 -6.53 -10.95 40.62
N ASP A 28 -7.52 -10.96 39.74
CA ASP A 28 -7.41 -11.23 38.30
C ASP A 28 -7.86 -10.06 37.42
N SER A 29 -7.98 -8.85 37.97
CA SER A 29 -8.42 -7.67 37.21
C SER A 29 -7.77 -6.36 37.63
N ILE A 30 -7.70 -5.46 36.65
CA ILE A 30 -7.22 -4.08 36.82
C ILE A 30 -8.23 -3.10 36.20
N ASP A 31 -8.27 -1.89 36.73
CA ASP A 31 -8.96 -0.77 36.13
C ASP A 31 -7.94 0.12 35.41
N ALA A 32 -8.20 0.39 34.13
CA ALA A 32 -7.43 1.29 33.28
C ALA A 32 -8.21 2.60 33.11
N MET A 33 -7.62 3.69 33.56
CA MET A 33 -8.18 5.04 33.50
C MET A 33 -7.43 5.85 32.44
N CYS A 34 -8.10 6.25 31.37
CA CYS A 34 -7.52 7.06 30.31
C CYS A 34 -8.55 8.05 29.76
N ASP A 35 -8.17 8.85 28.76
CA ASP A 35 -9.07 9.85 28.17
C ASP A 35 -10.31 9.25 27.52
N LEU A 36 -10.26 7.96 27.15
CA LEU A 36 -11.41 7.25 26.58
C LEU A 36 -12.42 6.79 27.66
N GLY A 37 -12.10 6.97 28.94
CA GLY A 37 -12.90 6.55 30.09
C GLY A 37 -12.20 5.51 30.97
N MET A 38 -12.99 4.88 31.83
CA MET A 38 -12.54 3.80 32.71
C MET A 38 -12.92 2.45 32.14
N PHE A 39 -11.94 1.55 32.03
CA PHE A 39 -12.11 0.20 31.52
C PHE A 39 -11.59 -0.81 32.54
N GLN A 40 -12.33 -1.87 32.81
CA GLN A 40 -11.82 -3.01 33.54
C GLN A 40 -11.17 -3.99 32.55
N ILE A 41 -9.97 -4.44 32.88
CA ILE A 41 -9.25 -5.50 32.16
C ILE A 41 -9.18 -6.72 33.07
N LYS A 42 -9.79 -7.83 32.63
CA LYS A 42 -9.81 -9.10 33.34
C LYS A 42 -8.92 -10.14 32.65
N PHE A 43 -8.15 -10.87 33.45
CA PHE A 43 -7.19 -11.87 33.01
C PHE A 43 -7.76 -13.27 33.20
N HIS A 44 -8.15 -13.93 32.11
CA HIS A 44 -8.62 -15.33 32.14
C HIS A 44 -7.57 -16.26 31.57
N HIS A 45 -7.49 -17.49 32.08
CA HIS A 45 -6.48 -18.44 31.63
C HIS A 45 -6.94 -19.89 31.77
N GLY A 46 -6.30 -20.79 31.02
CA GLY A 46 -6.49 -22.24 31.16
C GLY A 46 -5.94 -22.79 32.48
N SER A 47 -6.26 -24.05 32.79
CA SER A 47 -5.81 -24.75 34.01
C SER A 47 -4.29 -24.86 34.15
N ASN A 48 -3.57 -24.84 33.03
CA ASN A 48 -2.12 -25.00 32.96
C ASN A 48 -1.36 -23.67 33.12
N VAL A 49 -2.08 -22.62 33.50
CA VAL A 49 -1.57 -21.27 33.69
C VAL A 49 -1.85 -20.86 35.12
N THR A 50 -0.87 -20.23 35.76
CA THR A 50 -1.00 -19.61 37.07
C THR A 50 -0.76 -18.12 36.92
N LEU A 51 -1.75 -17.29 37.27
CA LEU A 51 -1.54 -15.85 37.49
C LEU A 51 -0.87 -15.67 38.85
N ASN A 52 0.42 -15.37 38.85
CA ASN A 52 1.21 -15.23 40.07
C ASN A 52 0.90 -13.91 40.79
N SER A 53 0.91 -12.79 40.05
CA SER A 53 0.60 -11.45 40.57
C SER A 53 0.32 -10.45 39.46
N LEU A 54 -0.30 -9.33 39.85
CA LEU A 54 -0.43 -8.12 39.05
C LEU A 54 0.61 -7.11 39.56
N LEU A 55 1.59 -6.77 38.73
CA LEU A 55 2.69 -5.87 39.05
C LEU A 55 2.45 -4.51 38.41
N PHE A 56 2.92 -3.44 39.06
CA PHE A 56 2.76 -2.06 38.60
C PHE A 56 4.09 -1.32 38.61
N THR A 57 4.29 -0.37 37.70
CA THR A 57 5.48 0.50 37.67
C THR A 57 5.14 1.81 36.96
N ASN A 58 6.07 2.78 36.94
CA ASN A 58 5.90 4.03 36.21
C ASN A 58 6.72 4.08 34.91
N ASN A 59 6.30 4.94 33.98
CA ASN A 59 6.98 5.15 32.70
C ASN A 59 7.69 6.52 32.66
N ASP A 60 8.94 6.57 33.11
CA ASP A 60 9.70 7.84 33.16
C ASP A 60 10.30 8.26 31.80
N SER A 61 9.77 7.76 30.67
CA SER A 61 10.21 8.24 29.35
C SER A 61 9.65 9.64 28.99
N VAL A 62 8.92 10.28 29.92
CA VAL A 62 8.68 11.73 29.84
C VAL A 62 9.99 12.38 30.29
N ARG A 63 10.76 12.91 29.34
CA ARG A 63 11.97 13.70 29.64
C ARG A 63 11.61 14.76 30.68
N GLU A 64 12.41 14.86 31.73
CA GLU A 64 12.59 16.05 32.56
C GLU A 64 13.18 17.19 31.71
N ASP A 65 12.45 17.65 30.70
CA ASP A 65 12.71 18.93 30.04
C ASP A 65 11.50 19.82 30.35
N ASN A 66 11.44 20.30 31.60
CA ASN A 66 11.01 21.65 31.99
C ASN A 66 10.86 21.71 33.52
N ASN A 67 11.45 22.76 34.11
CA ASN A 67 11.27 23.18 35.50
C ASN A 67 9.84 23.70 35.77
N GLU A 68 8.82 22.92 35.47
CA GLU A 68 7.44 23.22 35.87
C GLU A 68 6.97 22.13 36.82
N GLU A 69 6.64 22.54 38.05
CA GLU A 69 6.04 21.67 39.05
C GLU A 69 4.80 20.97 38.47
N PRO A 70 4.58 19.68 38.76
CA PRO A 70 3.40 18.99 38.28
C PRO A 70 2.15 19.62 38.92
N GLU A 71 1.27 20.21 38.10
CA GLU A 71 -0.09 20.57 38.52
C GLU A 71 -0.86 19.30 38.93
N ASP A 72 -0.95 19.13 40.25
CA ASP A 72 -1.88 18.32 41.04
C ASP A 72 -2.99 17.56 40.25
N GLY A 73 -2.74 16.27 40.02
CA GLY A 73 -3.76 15.27 39.65
C GLY A 73 -4.04 14.22 40.74
N LEU A 74 -3.43 14.35 41.92
CA LEU A 74 -3.52 13.37 43.02
C LEU A 74 -3.90 14.06 44.33
N LYS A 75 -5.21 14.32 44.51
CA LYS A 75 -5.76 14.48 45.86
C LYS A 75 -6.54 13.23 46.23
N ALA A 76 -5.80 12.25 46.76
CA ALA A 76 -6.39 11.27 47.67
C ALA A 76 -6.90 12.02 48.91
N VAL A 77 -8.16 11.79 49.25
CA VAL A 77 -8.80 12.33 50.46
C VAL A 77 -8.15 11.69 51.68
N GLY A 78 -7.45 12.48 52.50
CA GLY A 78 -6.90 12.04 53.78
C GLY A 78 -5.96 13.06 54.41
N SER A 79 -6.43 13.75 55.44
CA SER A 79 -5.68 14.76 56.20
C SER A 79 -4.58 14.14 57.07
N GLY A 80 -3.35 14.67 57.00
CA GLY A 80 -2.43 14.65 58.15
C GLY A 80 -0.94 14.42 57.88
N SER A 81 -0.18 15.52 57.96
CA SER A 81 1.25 15.63 58.37
C SER A 81 2.36 15.09 57.46
N ARG A 82 3.20 16.04 57.02
CA ARG A 82 4.42 15.89 56.21
C ARG A 82 5.53 15.16 56.97
N LYS A 83 6.12 14.15 56.31
CA LYS A 83 7.56 13.89 56.37
C LYS A 83 8.07 13.73 54.95
N ASN A 84 8.99 14.61 54.57
CA ASN A 84 9.82 14.48 53.37
C ASN A 84 10.58 13.16 53.47
N SER A 85 10.11 12.15 52.76
CA SER A 85 10.93 11.02 52.35
C SER A 85 11.12 11.18 50.85
N VAL A 86 12.39 11.34 50.46
CA VAL A 86 12.81 11.17 49.07
C VAL A 86 12.52 9.71 48.77
N ILE A 87 11.36 9.43 48.17
CA ILE A 87 11.06 8.12 47.59
C ILE A 87 12.00 8.02 46.40
N VAL A 88 13.07 7.26 46.54
CA VAL A 88 13.88 6.82 45.42
C VAL A 88 12.94 5.95 44.58
N GLU A 89 12.33 6.52 43.54
CA GLU A 89 11.48 5.77 42.61
C GLU A 89 12.35 4.78 41.80
N THR A 90 12.54 3.61 42.37
CA THR A 90 13.15 2.42 41.74
C THR A 90 12.25 1.80 40.66
N SER A 91 10.98 2.22 40.60
CA SER A 91 9.95 1.74 39.68
C SER A 91 9.99 2.43 38.30
N LYS A 92 11.01 2.10 37.50
CA LYS A 92 11.25 2.70 36.17
C LYS A 92 10.64 1.88 35.01
N LYS A 93 10.86 2.36 33.78
CA LYS A 93 10.46 1.73 32.49
C LYS A 93 10.75 0.22 32.42
N ASP A 94 11.85 -0.23 33.03
CA ASP A 94 12.35 -1.61 33.02
C ASP A 94 12.07 -2.39 34.32
N GLY A 95 11.25 -1.84 35.23
CA GLY A 95 10.98 -2.42 36.54
C GLY A 95 10.51 -3.87 36.54
N PHE A 96 9.67 -4.26 35.58
CA PHE A 96 9.24 -5.66 35.43
C PHE A 96 10.39 -6.63 35.09
N HIS A 97 11.36 -6.19 34.28
CA HIS A 97 12.52 -7.02 33.95
C HIS A 97 13.43 -7.19 35.16
N GLN A 98 13.69 -6.09 35.88
CA GLN A 98 14.49 -6.10 37.11
C GLN A 98 13.85 -6.99 38.18
N TYR A 99 12.54 -6.90 38.36
CA TYR A 99 11.80 -7.74 39.31
C TYR A 99 11.82 -9.23 38.93
N LEU A 100 11.44 -9.56 37.70
CA LEU A 100 11.22 -10.96 37.29
C LEU A 100 12.51 -11.72 36.95
N VAL A 101 13.50 -11.05 36.35
CA VAL A 101 14.73 -11.68 35.85
C VAL A 101 15.89 -11.48 36.82
N GLN A 102 16.00 -10.29 37.43
CA GLN A 102 17.13 -9.92 38.27
C GLN A 102 16.81 -10.06 39.78
N GLY A 103 15.55 -10.33 40.14
CA GLY A 103 15.13 -10.52 41.54
C GLY A 103 15.13 -9.24 42.38
N VAL A 104 15.15 -8.07 41.74
CA VAL A 104 15.13 -6.76 42.43
C VAL A 104 13.69 -6.44 42.83
N THR A 105 13.32 -6.81 44.07
CA THR A 105 11.91 -6.80 44.51
C THR A 105 11.29 -5.40 44.64
N ASP A 106 12.13 -4.38 44.84
CA ASP A 106 11.77 -2.96 44.93
C ASP A 106 11.69 -2.27 43.55
N ALA A 107 11.91 -2.99 42.44
CA ALA A 107 11.83 -2.43 41.08
C ALA A 107 10.39 -2.26 40.56
N VAL A 108 9.38 -2.68 41.32
CA VAL A 108 7.95 -2.50 41.02
C VAL A 108 7.28 -1.77 42.18
N SER A 109 6.15 -1.13 41.90
CA SER A 109 5.40 -0.36 42.89
C SER A 109 4.91 -1.26 44.01
N GLU A 110 5.16 -0.86 45.26
CA GLU A 110 4.58 -1.50 46.45
C GLU A 110 3.07 -1.28 46.53
N THR A 111 2.58 -0.18 45.94
CA THR A 111 1.15 0.10 45.80
C THR A 111 0.64 -0.54 44.51
N PRO A 112 -0.59 -1.09 44.49
CA PRO A 112 -1.12 -1.77 43.31
C PRO A 112 -1.67 -0.77 42.28
N VAL A 113 -0.88 0.27 42.00
CA VAL A 113 -1.18 1.41 41.14
C VAL A 113 0.10 1.79 40.37
N GLY A 114 -0.05 2.16 39.10
CA GLY A 114 1.04 2.71 38.31
C GLY A 114 0.61 3.12 36.91
N THR A 115 1.50 3.78 36.18
CA THR A 115 1.26 4.15 34.77
C THR A 115 1.57 2.99 33.81
N LYS A 116 2.14 1.90 34.34
CA LYS A 116 2.24 0.59 33.70
C LYS A 116 1.76 -0.51 34.63
N CYS A 117 1.24 -1.57 34.03
CA CYS A 117 0.85 -2.79 34.70
C CYS A 117 1.36 -4.02 33.94
N CYS A 118 1.47 -5.12 34.67
CA CYS A 118 1.86 -6.41 34.14
C CYS A 118 1.15 -7.55 34.86
N ALA A 119 0.57 -8.47 34.10
CA ALA A 119 0.15 -9.77 34.63
C ALA A 119 1.30 -10.77 34.53
N TRP A 120 1.86 -11.16 35.68
CA TRP A 120 2.93 -12.16 35.75
C TRP A 120 2.32 -13.55 35.81
N MET A 121 2.57 -14.36 34.77
CA MET A 121 2.00 -15.69 34.65
C MET A 121 3.09 -16.77 34.47
N THR A 122 2.86 -17.91 35.12
CA THR A 122 3.63 -19.15 34.91
C THR A 122 2.79 -20.12 34.10
N VAL A 123 3.43 -20.82 33.16
CA VAL A 123 2.77 -21.81 32.31
C VAL A 123 3.61 -23.07 32.28
N GLU A 124 2.95 -24.19 32.57
CA GLU A 124 3.53 -25.53 32.55
C GLU A 124 2.80 -26.34 31.47
N LEU A 125 3.54 -26.83 30.49
CA LEU A 125 2.99 -27.48 29.31
C LEU A 125 3.84 -28.69 28.94
N ASP A 126 3.17 -29.81 28.70
CA ASP A 126 3.78 -30.96 28.06
C ASP A 126 4.13 -30.66 26.60
N GLY A 127 5.06 -31.42 26.02
CA GLY A 127 5.38 -31.34 24.61
C GLY A 127 4.14 -31.53 23.73
N ASN A 128 4.00 -30.71 22.68
CA ASN A 128 2.84 -30.67 21.77
C ASN A 128 1.49 -30.30 22.44
N SER A 129 1.48 -29.87 23.70
CA SER A 129 0.27 -29.35 24.34
C SER A 129 0.05 -27.86 24.03
N ARG A 130 -1.16 -27.36 24.33
CA ARG A 130 -1.53 -25.95 24.17
C ARG A 130 -2.31 -25.46 25.38
N THR A 131 -2.17 -24.19 25.69
CA THR A 131 -3.06 -23.46 26.61
C THR A 131 -3.44 -22.12 26.00
N SER A 132 -4.47 -21.50 26.54
CA SER A 132 -4.95 -20.18 26.12
C SER A 132 -4.99 -19.22 27.30
N ILE A 133 -4.72 -17.96 27.00
CA ILE A 133 -4.79 -16.84 27.94
C ILE A 133 -5.58 -15.76 27.22
N TYR A 134 -6.56 -15.20 27.93
CA TYR A 134 -7.47 -14.22 27.39
C TYR A 134 -7.40 -12.96 28.24
N TRP A 135 -7.30 -11.82 27.57
CA TRP A 135 -7.49 -10.52 28.20
C TRP A 135 -8.77 -9.92 27.67
N GLN A 136 -9.61 -9.52 28.59
CA GLN A 136 -10.89 -8.97 28.28
C GLN A 136 -10.93 -7.55 28.81
N MET A 137 -11.22 -6.60 27.93
CA MET A 137 -11.45 -5.21 28.28
C MET A 137 -12.94 -4.88 28.14
N SER A 138 -13.55 -4.30 29.17
CA SER A 138 -14.93 -3.80 29.14
C SER A 138 -15.03 -2.46 29.87
N PRO A 139 -16.02 -1.60 29.56
CA PRO A 139 -16.26 -0.40 30.35
C PRO A 139 -16.43 -0.75 31.83
N ALA A 140 -15.79 -0.01 32.74
CA ALA A 140 -15.79 -0.33 34.16
C ALA A 140 -17.19 -0.26 34.81
N HIS A 141 -18.11 0.52 34.22
CA HIS A 141 -19.50 0.65 34.67
C HIS A 141 -20.43 -0.44 34.14
N ASP A 142 -19.98 -1.24 33.17
CA ASP A 142 -20.71 -2.37 32.60
C ASP A 142 -19.74 -3.54 32.37
N PRO A 143 -19.25 -4.16 33.47
CA PRO A 143 -18.34 -5.28 33.37
C PRO A 143 -19.08 -6.45 32.73
N SER A 144 -18.74 -6.78 31.48
CA SER A 144 -19.32 -7.93 30.81
C SER A 144 -18.79 -9.23 31.45
N GLU A 145 -19.63 -10.26 31.54
CA GLU A 145 -19.19 -11.64 31.84
C GLU A 145 -18.94 -12.47 30.56
N PRO A 146 -17.72 -12.48 30.00
CA PRO A 146 -17.30 -13.51 29.09
C PRO A 146 -16.52 -14.56 29.87
N THR A 147 -17.04 -15.78 29.81
CA THR A 147 -16.29 -16.96 30.19
C THR A 147 -15.35 -17.32 29.05
N THR A 148 -14.19 -17.91 29.36
CA THR A 148 -13.27 -18.52 28.39
C THR A 148 -14.02 -19.36 27.34
N LYS A 149 -15.07 -20.08 27.76
CA LYS A 149 -15.99 -20.83 26.89
C LYS A 149 -16.66 -19.99 25.80
N LYS A 150 -17.12 -18.76 26.10
CA LYS A 150 -17.71 -17.87 25.09
C LYS A 150 -16.67 -17.44 24.06
N ILE A 151 -15.44 -17.15 24.50
CA ILE A 151 -14.34 -16.76 23.62
C ILE A 151 -13.93 -17.94 22.73
N ASP A 152 -13.79 -19.15 23.30
CA ASP A 152 -13.50 -20.37 22.55
C ASP A 152 -14.57 -20.67 21.49
N ALA A 153 -15.84 -20.47 21.83
CA ALA A 153 -16.95 -20.64 20.90
C ALA A 153 -16.87 -19.63 19.75
N ILE A 154 -16.57 -18.36 20.04
CA ILE A 154 -16.35 -17.33 19.02
C ILE A 154 -15.19 -17.72 18.11
N PHE A 155 -14.04 -18.10 18.68
CA PHE A 155 -12.86 -18.46 17.90
C PHE A 155 -13.13 -19.67 16.99
N THR A 156 -13.79 -20.70 17.52
CA THR A 156 -14.20 -21.90 16.76
C THR A 156 -15.13 -21.53 15.60
N ALA A 157 -16.14 -20.69 15.87
CA ALA A 157 -17.07 -20.23 14.84
C ALA A 157 -16.37 -19.39 13.76
N GLN A 158 -15.44 -18.51 14.12
CA GLN A 158 -14.71 -17.69 13.16
C GLN A 158 -13.70 -18.51 12.35
N MET A 159 -13.06 -19.53 12.95
CA MET A 159 -12.18 -20.45 12.24
C MET A 159 -12.96 -21.26 11.18
N ALA A 160 -14.16 -21.74 11.52
CA ALA A 160 -15.03 -22.42 10.57
C ALA A 160 -15.45 -21.51 9.42
N LYS A 161 -15.86 -20.27 9.71
CA LYS A 161 -16.17 -19.25 8.68
C LYS A 161 -14.97 -18.94 7.78
N ALA A 162 -13.79 -18.78 8.36
CA ALA A 162 -12.56 -18.55 7.60
C ALA A 162 -12.24 -19.75 6.70
N ASN A 163 -12.36 -20.98 7.21
CA ASN A 163 -12.14 -22.19 6.42
C ASN A 163 -13.10 -22.27 5.22
N ASP A 164 -14.39 -22.03 5.43
CA ASP A 164 -15.41 -21.98 4.37
C ASP A 164 -15.09 -20.89 3.33
N PHE A 165 -14.73 -19.68 3.78
CA PHE A 165 -14.31 -18.59 2.90
C PHE A 165 -13.14 -18.99 2.00
N TYR A 166 -12.05 -19.53 2.56
CA TYR A 166 -10.90 -19.93 1.75
C TYR A 166 -11.23 -21.11 0.82
N GLN A 167 -11.97 -22.10 1.31
CA GLN A 167 -12.36 -23.27 0.51
C GLN A 167 -13.17 -22.88 -0.73
N LYS A 168 -14.02 -21.85 -0.64
CA LYS A 168 -14.78 -21.32 -1.79
C LYS A 168 -13.90 -20.62 -2.84
N ASN A 169 -12.75 -20.09 -2.45
CA ASN A 169 -11.87 -19.28 -3.30
C ASN A 169 -10.64 -20.04 -3.85
N ILE A 170 -10.31 -21.19 -3.25
CA ILE A 170 -9.27 -22.10 -3.74
C ILE A 170 -9.79 -22.84 -4.98
N PRO A 171 -9.01 -22.92 -6.09
CA PRO A 171 -9.41 -23.67 -7.26
C PRO A 171 -9.70 -25.15 -6.97
N LYS A 172 -10.69 -25.71 -7.67
CA LYS A 172 -11.02 -27.13 -7.55
C LYS A 172 -9.87 -27.99 -8.10
N GLY A 173 -9.59 -29.12 -7.45
CA GLY A 173 -8.56 -30.08 -7.89
C GLY A 173 -7.16 -29.79 -7.36
N CYS A 174 -6.96 -28.72 -6.58
CA CYS A 174 -5.69 -28.49 -5.91
C CYS A 174 -5.37 -29.59 -4.89
N SER A 175 -4.11 -29.97 -4.82
CA SER A 175 -3.54 -30.74 -3.71
C SER A 175 -3.65 -29.97 -2.39
N LYS A 176 -3.37 -30.67 -1.28
CA LYS A 176 -3.35 -30.05 0.06
C LYS A 176 -2.31 -28.93 0.15
N GLU A 177 -1.16 -29.11 -0.50
CA GLU A 177 -0.07 -28.13 -0.49
C GLU A 177 -0.44 -26.89 -1.31
N GLU A 178 -0.95 -27.05 -2.54
CA GLU A 178 -1.42 -25.95 -3.37
C GLU A 178 -2.56 -25.18 -2.70
N SER A 179 -3.47 -25.88 -2.03
CA SER A 179 -4.55 -25.26 -1.23
C SER A 179 -4.00 -24.40 -0.10
N ASN A 180 -2.95 -24.89 0.59
CA ASN A 180 -2.28 -24.14 1.64
C ASN A 180 -1.50 -22.93 1.11
N ILE A 181 -0.85 -23.04 -0.05
CA ILE A 181 -0.16 -21.92 -0.70
C ILE A 181 -1.18 -20.84 -1.10
N CYS A 182 -2.29 -21.25 -1.73
CA CYS A 182 -3.34 -20.33 -2.14
C CYS A 182 -3.97 -19.62 -0.93
N ARG A 183 -4.26 -20.35 0.16
CA ARG A 183 -4.76 -19.76 1.40
C ARG A 183 -3.79 -18.73 1.97
N GLN A 184 -2.51 -19.05 2.05
CA GLN A 184 -1.48 -18.14 2.57
C GLN A 184 -1.35 -16.89 1.71
N ALA A 185 -1.37 -17.02 0.37
CA ALA A 185 -1.31 -15.89 -0.54
C ALA A 185 -2.53 -14.95 -0.38
N LEU A 186 -3.74 -15.50 -0.33
CA LEU A 186 -4.96 -14.71 -0.10
C LEU A 186 -4.99 -14.06 1.29
N ALA A 187 -4.53 -14.79 2.31
CA ALA A 187 -4.42 -14.26 3.68
C ALA A 187 -3.39 -13.13 3.75
N GLY A 188 -2.25 -13.26 3.07
CA GLY A 188 -1.22 -12.23 2.97
C GLY A 188 -1.75 -10.95 2.32
N LEU A 189 -2.47 -11.09 1.21
CA LEU A 189 -3.17 -9.97 0.57
C LEU A 189 -4.12 -9.28 1.57
N LEU A 190 -5.01 -10.03 2.23
CA LEU A 190 -5.96 -9.48 3.21
C LEU A 190 -5.27 -8.78 4.39
N TRP A 191 -4.11 -9.30 4.80
CA TRP A 191 -3.33 -8.77 5.91
C TRP A 191 -2.63 -7.44 5.59
N SER A 192 -2.36 -7.17 4.31
CA SER A 192 -1.67 -5.96 3.87
C SER A 192 -2.56 -4.71 3.80
N LYS A 193 -3.85 -4.83 4.11
CA LYS A 193 -4.75 -3.68 4.26
C LYS A 193 -4.32 -2.80 5.45
N GLN A 194 -4.14 -1.51 5.19
CA GLN A 194 -3.79 -0.53 6.21
C GLN A 194 -4.67 0.71 6.12
N LEU A 195 -5.12 1.20 7.28
CA LEU A 195 -5.66 2.56 7.37
C LEU A 195 -4.49 3.52 7.17
N TYR A 196 -4.53 4.27 6.08
CA TYR A 196 -3.45 5.16 5.68
C TYR A 196 -3.93 6.61 5.73
N ILE A 197 -3.47 7.33 6.75
CA ILE A 197 -3.80 8.75 6.99
C ILE A 197 -2.57 9.58 6.68
N TYR A 198 -2.64 10.35 5.60
CA TYR A 198 -1.50 11.13 5.12
C TYR A 198 -1.98 12.40 4.42
N ASN A 199 -1.50 13.56 4.86
CA ASN A 199 -1.84 14.85 4.27
C ASN A 199 -0.56 15.59 3.89
N MET A 200 -0.36 15.77 2.58
CA MET A 200 0.86 16.38 2.03
C MET A 200 1.02 17.86 2.42
N ASP A 201 -0.06 18.64 2.43
CA ASP A 201 -0.01 20.05 2.82
C ASP A 201 0.42 20.24 4.28
N ILE A 202 -0.20 19.47 5.19
CA ILE A 202 0.18 19.48 6.61
C ILE A 202 1.64 19.05 6.76
N LYS A 203 2.05 17.95 6.11
CA LYS A 203 3.42 17.45 6.18
C LYS A 203 4.43 18.48 5.69
N ASN A 204 4.14 19.15 4.58
CA ASN A 204 5.00 20.19 4.02
C ASN A 204 5.11 21.40 4.96
N LYS A 205 4.01 21.84 5.57
CA LYS A 205 4.00 22.92 6.57
C LYS A 205 4.80 22.57 7.82
N GLU A 206 4.74 21.32 8.29
CA GLU A 206 5.53 20.84 9.43
C GLU A 206 7.04 20.80 9.10
N LEU A 207 7.41 20.31 7.91
CA LEU A 207 8.79 20.27 7.47
C LEU A 207 9.41 21.67 7.33
N LEU A 208 8.65 22.65 6.82
CA LEU A 208 9.09 24.05 6.73
C LEU A 208 9.31 24.72 8.10
N LYS A 209 8.71 24.19 9.17
CA LYS A 209 9.00 24.67 10.53
C LYS A 209 10.28 24.06 11.10
N MET A 210 10.61 22.84 10.70
CA MET A 210 11.79 22.11 11.20
C MET A 210 13.07 22.45 10.45
N TYR A 211 12.98 22.81 9.17
CA TYR A 211 14.11 23.07 8.30
C TYR A 211 13.95 24.39 7.56
N ASP A 212 15.05 25.06 7.22
CA ASP A 212 15.00 26.28 6.42
C ASP A 212 14.45 26.01 4.99
N GLU A 213 13.99 27.08 4.32
CA GLU A 213 13.43 26.98 2.97
C GLU A 213 14.41 26.40 1.95
N THR A 214 15.72 26.55 2.16
CA THR A 214 16.76 26.11 1.23
C THR A 214 16.92 24.59 1.32
N TYR A 215 16.92 24.03 2.52
CA TYR A 215 16.91 22.59 2.77
C TYR A 215 15.65 21.94 2.19
N PHE A 216 14.49 22.58 2.38
CA PHE A 216 13.23 22.11 1.79
C PHE A 216 13.27 22.10 0.26
N LYS A 217 13.78 23.17 -0.39
CA LYS A 217 13.85 23.24 -1.88
C LYS A 217 14.87 22.28 -2.49
N THR A 218 15.92 21.89 -1.76
CA THR A 218 17.06 21.12 -2.32
C THR A 218 16.95 19.61 -2.15
N LEU A 219 16.48 19.10 -1.01
CA LEU A 219 16.45 17.65 -0.70
C LEU A 219 15.04 17.04 -0.69
N PHE A 220 14.08 17.68 -0.04
CA PHE A 220 12.72 17.12 0.15
C PHE A 220 11.71 17.61 -0.91
N GLY A 221 11.91 18.82 -1.42
CA GLY A 221 10.92 19.53 -2.23
C GLY A 221 10.78 18.94 -3.62
N LYS A 222 11.84 18.76 -4.41
CA LYS A 222 11.69 18.49 -5.86
C LYS A 222 10.78 17.31 -6.22
N LYS A 223 10.80 16.24 -5.43
CA LYS A 223 10.06 14.99 -5.66
C LYS A 223 8.60 15.03 -5.18
N LYS A 224 8.28 15.93 -4.24
CA LYS A 224 6.96 16.08 -3.60
C LYS A 224 6.29 17.44 -3.86
N LEU A 225 7.01 18.41 -4.42
CA LEU A 225 6.51 19.73 -4.81
C LEU A 225 5.42 19.57 -5.88
N GLY A 226 4.32 20.26 -5.69
CA GLY A 226 3.13 20.18 -6.57
C GLY A 226 2.04 19.24 -6.06
N TRP A 227 2.31 18.36 -5.09
CA TRP A 227 1.36 17.38 -4.56
C TRP A 227 0.64 17.82 -3.27
N ASN A 228 0.56 19.13 -3.00
CA ASN A 228 -0.04 19.66 -1.77
C ASN A 228 -1.51 19.26 -1.58
N HIS A 229 -2.21 18.90 -2.67
CA HIS A 229 -3.60 18.45 -2.61
C HIS A 229 -3.77 17.03 -2.08
N LEU A 230 -2.71 16.20 -2.08
CA LEU A 230 -2.83 14.79 -1.77
C LEU A 230 -3.21 14.57 -0.31
N THR A 231 -4.37 13.94 -0.11
CA THR A 231 -4.95 13.67 1.21
C THR A 231 -5.55 12.26 1.25
N CYS A 232 -4.86 11.37 1.96
CA CYS A 232 -5.27 9.99 2.21
C CYS A 232 -5.94 9.86 3.58
N HIS A 233 -7.04 9.13 3.64
CA HIS A 233 -7.73 8.77 4.89
C HIS A 233 -8.49 7.45 4.72
N ASP A 234 -7.90 6.54 3.95
CA ASP A 234 -8.58 5.38 3.38
C ASP A 234 -7.89 4.08 3.81
N ILE A 235 -8.58 2.95 3.67
CA ILE A 235 -7.94 1.64 3.77
C ILE A 235 -7.30 1.35 2.43
N LEU A 236 -5.97 1.32 2.39
CA LEU A 236 -5.19 1.01 1.19
C LEU A 236 -4.56 -0.38 1.29
N ILE A 237 -4.43 -1.03 0.15
CA ILE A 237 -3.71 -2.30 0.02
C ILE A 237 -2.23 -1.98 -0.20
N MET A 238 -1.38 -2.45 0.72
CA MET A 238 0.06 -2.22 0.66
C MET A 238 0.81 -3.41 0.04
N PRO A 239 2.00 -3.19 -0.56
CA PRO A 239 2.90 -4.27 -0.95
C PRO A 239 3.30 -5.16 0.22
N ASP A 240 3.62 -4.54 1.36
CA ASP A 240 3.92 -5.25 2.59
C ASP A 240 3.49 -4.42 3.82
N LYS A 241 3.24 -5.08 4.96
CA LYS A 241 2.78 -4.37 6.16
C LYS A 241 3.92 -3.81 7.02
N TRP A 242 5.12 -4.33 6.85
CA TRP A 242 6.27 -4.08 7.72
C TRP A 242 7.40 -3.35 7.00
N GLU A 243 7.88 -3.89 5.87
CA GLU A 243 8.99 -3.33 5.10
C GLU A 243 8.51 -2.18 4.20
N PHE A 244 7.34 -2.34 3.57
CA PHE A 244 6.76 -1.36 2.65
C PHE A 244 5.36 -0.89 3.07
N PRO A 245 5.20 -0.27 4.26
CA PRO A 245 3.90 0.13 4.82
C PRO A 245 3.31 1.39 4.16
N TRP A 246 3.53 1.56 2.87
CA TRP A 246 3.16 2.71 2.06
C TRP A 246 2.67 2.22 0.69
N PHE A 247 1.79 3.00 0.04
CA PHE A 247 1.21 2.57 -1.23
C PHE A 247 2.16 2.87 -2.40
N ALA A 248 2.20 1.96 -3.37
CA ALA A 248 2.69 2.21 -4.71
C ALA A 248 1.57 1.96 -5.71
N ALA A 249 1.34 2.91 -6.63
CA ALA A 249 0.19 2.83 -7.52
C ALA A 249 0.23 1.62 -8.47
N TRP A 250 1.42 1.21 -8.93
CA TRP A 250 1.56 0.06 -9.83
C TRP A 250 1.38 -1.27 -9.08
N ASP A 251 1.97 -1.46 -7.90
CA ASP A 251 1.70 -2.62 -7.04
C ASP A 251 0.20 -2.77 -6.73
N LEU A 252 -0.43 -1.66 -6.32
CA LEU A 252 -1.85 -1.62 -6.00
C LEU A 252 -2.72 -2.02 -7.20
N ALA A 253 -2.33 -1.68 -8.43
CA ALA A 253 -3.02 -2.14 -9.63
C ALA A 253 -2.96 -3.68 -9.80
N PHE A 254 -1.81 -4.31 -9.54
CA PHE A 254 -1.70 -5.78 -9.55
C PHE A 254 -2.50 -6.42 -8.42
N HIS A 255 -2.42 -5.87 -7.21
CA HIS A 255 -3.16 -6.36 -6.06
C HIS A 255 -4.66 -6.31 -6.29
N SER A 256 -5.20 -5.20 -6.82
CA SER A 256 -6.63 -5.06 -7.12
C SER A 256 -7.13 -6.17 -8.05
N VAL A 257 -6.39 -6.52 -9.10
CA VAL A 257 -6.78 -7.61 -10.01
C VAL A 257 -6.86 -8.96 -9.28
N GLN A 258 -5.97 -9.23 -8.32
CA GLN A 258 -6.05 -10.45 -7.50
C GLN A 258 -7.20 -10.38 -6.48
N TYR A 259 -7.39 -9.21 -5.88
CA TYR A 259 -8.45 -8.95 -4.91
C TYR A 259 -9.85 -9.10 -5.50
N ALA A 260 -10.04 -8.83 -6.79
CA ALA A 260 -11.31 -9.03 -7.48
C ALA A 260 -11.90 -10.45 -7.31
N ARG A 261 -11.05 -11.46 -7.04
CA ARG A 261 -11.49 -12.83 -6.79
C ARG A 261 -12.20 -13.00 -5.45
N ILE A 262 -11.90 -12.14 -4.47
CA ILE A 262 -12.38 -12.27 -3.08
C ILE A 262 -13.19 -11.06 -2.58
N ASP A 263 -12.95 -9.88 -3.14
CA ASP A 263 -13.57 -8.61 -2.77
C ASP A 263 -13.50 -7.62 -3.96
N MET A 264 -14.42 -7.78 -4.91
CA MET A 264 -14.52 -6.92 -6.10
C MET A 264 -14.81 -5.45 -5.76
N PRO A 265 -15.73 -5.10 -4.83
CA PRO A 265 -15.94 -3.72 -4.43
C PRO A 265 -14.66 -3.03 -3.94
N LEU A 266 -13.90 -3.67 -3.05
CA LEU A 266 -12.63 -3.13 -2.57
C LEU A 266 -11.64 -2.96 -3.73
N ALA A 267 -11.49 -3.97 -4.60
CA ALA A 267 -10.59 -3.89 -5.74
C ALA A 267 -10.85 -2.67 -6.65
N LYS A 268 -12.13 -2.38 -6.93
CA LYS A 268 -12.54 -1.20 -7.70
C LYS A 268 -12.29 0.10 -6.94
N GLU A 269 -12.60 0.12 -5.65
CA GLU A 269 -12.36 1.27 -4.79
C GLU A 269 -10.90 1.70 -4.83
N GLN A 270 -9.96 0.76 -4.71
CA GLN A 270 -8.52 1.07 -4.76
C GLN A 270 -8.09 1.75 -6.07
N ILE A 271 -8.62 1.29 -7.20
CA ILE A 271 -8.34 1.88 -8.52
C ILE A 271 -8.96 3.28 -8.64
N LEU A 272 -10.19 3.45 -8.15
CA LEU A 272 -10.88 4.74 -8.15
C LEU A 272 -10.21 5.75 -7.22
N LEU A 273 -9.69 5.31 -6.06
CA LEU A 273 -8.96 6.16 -5.12
C LEU A 273 -7.76 6.82 -5.82
N LEU A 274 -6.91 6.04 -6.49
CA LEU A 274 -5.73 6.55 -7.22
C LEU A 274 -6.08 7.55 -8.34
N MET A 275 -7.31 7.50 -8.86
CA MET A 275 -7.81 8.38 -9.90
C MET A 275 -8.72 9.51 -9.40
N SER A 276 -8.96 9.59 -8.08
CA SER A 276 -9.75 10.64 -7.46
C SER A 276 -8.97 11.95 -7.35
N ASP A 277 -9.67 13.07 -7.20
CA ASP A 277 -9.05 14.39 -7.06
C ASP A 277 -8.25 14.56 -5.75
N ARG A 278 -8.42 13.63 -4.79
CA ARG A 278 -7.60 13.55 -3.56
C ARG A 278 -6.24 12.89 -3.77
N TYR A 279 -6.06 12.13 -4.85
CA TYR A 279 -4.84 11.37 -5.12
C TYR A 279 -4.20 11.80 -6.44
N MET A 280 -4.92 11.73 -7.56
CA MET A 280 -4.40 12.10 -8.88
C MET A 280 -4.00 13.59 -8.90
N HIS A 281 -2.83 13.90 -9.43
CA HIS A 281 -2.41 15.28 -9.62
C HIS A 281 -3.32 15.98 -10.63
N PRO A 282 -3.64 17.27 -10.46
CA PRO A 282 -4.43 18.06 -11.43
C PRO A 282 -3.91 18.09 -12.87
N ASN A 283 -2.70 17.59 -13.13
CA ASN A 283 -2.10 17.52 -14.46
C ASN A 283 -2.34 16.16 -15.15
N GLY A 284 -3.01 15.23 -14.46
CA GLY A 284 -3.32 13.85 -14.89
C GLY A 284 -2.40 12.78 -14.29
N GLN A 285 -1.31 13.13 -13.59
CA GLN A 285 -0.39 12.14 -13.04
C GLN A 285 -1.02 11.34 -11.90
N ILE A 286 -0.87 10.02 -11.94
CA ILE A 286 -1.17 9.15 -10.80
C ILE A 286 0.05 9.15 -9.86
N PRO A 287 -0.15 9.26 -8.53
CA PRO A 287 0.97 9.31 -7.59
C PRO A 287 1.83 8.06 -7.70
N GLY A 288 3.15 8.22 -7.64
CA GLY A 288 4.07 7.09 -7.67
C GLY A 288 4.07 6.31 -6.35
N CYS A 289 4.88 6.76 -5.40
CA CYS A 289 5.00 6.20 -4.05
C CYS A 289 5.11 7.31 -2.99
N GLU A 290 4.93 7.00 -1.71
CA GLU A 290 4.90 8.03 -0.64
C GLU A 290 6.17 8.90 -0.61
N PHE A 291 7.35 8.33 -0.84
CA PHE A 291 8.62 9.08 -0.81
C PHE A 291 8.90 9.84 -2.11
N ASP A 292 8.26 9.49 -3.22
CA ASP A 292 8.37 10.17 -4.51
C ASP A 292 7.04 10.09 -5.27
N LEU A 293 6.13 11.02 -4.95
CA LEU A 293 4.81 11.07 -5.58
C LEU A 293 4.89 11.43 -7.07
N GLY A 294 5.92 12.20 -7.44
CA GLY A 294 6.21 12.58 -8.82
C GLY A 294 6.91 11.50 -9.64
N ASP A 295 7.33 10.40 -9.02
CA ASP A 295 8.01 9.32 -9.73
C ASP A 295 7.09 8.63 -10.72
N THR A 296 7.71 8.00 -11.70
CA THR A 296 7.00 7.38 -12.80
C THR A 296 7.05 5.87 -12.66
N ASN A 297 5.89 5.30 -12.34
CA ASN A 297 5.70 3.86 -12.36
C ASN A 297 5.03 3.41 -13.67
N PRO A 298 5.08 2.10 -14.00
CA PRO A 298 4.34 1.56 -15.13
C PRO A 298 2.85 1.93 -15.08
N PRO A 299 2.25 2.48 -16.15
CA PRO A 299 0.84 2.88 -16.21
C PRO A 299 -0.13 1.70 -16.35
N ILE A 300 0.07 0.64 -15.57
CA ILE A 300 -0.71 -0.60 -15.61
C ILE A 300 -2.09 -0.47 -14.96
N ILE A 301 -2.42 0.69 -14.38
CA ILE A 301 -3.76 0.99 -13.85
C ILE A 301 -4.86 0.79 -14.91
N CYS A 302 -4.58 1.10 -16.18
CA CYS A 302 -5.56 0.93 -17.26
C CYS A 302 -5.81 -0.55 -17.56
N TRP A 303 -4.74 -1.36 -17.52
CA TRP A 303 -4.84 -2.81 -17.58
C TRP A 303 -5.66 -3.36 -16.41
N ALA A 304 -5.43 -2.85 -15.19
CA ALA A 304 -6.21 -3.27 -14.02
C ALA A 304 -7.70 -2.93 -14.18
N VAL A 305 -8.06 -1.72 -14.63
CA VAL A 305 -9.44 -1.34 -14.96
C VAL A 305 -10.08 -2.34 -15.91
N TRP A 306 -9.40 -2.65 -17.02
CA TRP A 306 -9.89 -3.61 -18.01
C TRP A 306 -10.07 -5.00 -17.41
N LYS A 307 -9.09 -5.50 -16.64
CA LYS A 307 -9.17 -6.82 -15.98
C LYS A 307 -10.31 -6.89 -14.97
N LEU A 308 -10.49 -5.88 -14.11
CA LEU A 308 -11.58 -5.83 -13.14
C LEU A 308 -12.94 -5.86 -13.83
N TYR A 309 -13.12 -5.01 -14.85
CA TYR A 309 -14.34 -4.98 -15.65
C TYR A 309 -14.65 -6.33 -16.31
N LYS A 310 -13.60 -7.00 -16.86
CA LYS A 310 -13.73 -8.32 -17.52
C LYS A 310 -13.88 -9.50 -16.54
N HIS A 311 -13.58 -9.31 -15.26
CA HIS A 311 -13.69 -10.35 -14.25
C HIS A 311 -15.14 -10.55 -13.76
N GLU A 312 -15.97 -9.50 -13.79
CA GLU A 312 -17.36 -9.60 -13.31
C GLU A 312 -18.26 -10.43 -14.23
N ALA A 313 -19.25 -11.14 -13.68
CA ALA A 313 -20.26 -11.80 -14.51
C ALA A 313 -21.20 -10.77 -15.17
N VAL A 314 -21.61 -9.75 -14.40
CA VAL A 314 -22.40 -8.61 -14.87
C VAL A 314 -21.46 -7.42 -15.02
N ARG A 315 -21.34 -6.90 -16.24
CA ARG A 315 -20.42 -5.82 -16.56
C ARG A 315 -20.84 -4.49 -15.92
N ASP A 316 -19.99 -3.92 -15.07
CA ASP A 316 -20.21 -2.59 -14.48
C ASP A 316 -19.76 -1.49 -15.45
N LEU A 317 -20.69 -1.03 -16.28
CA LEU A 317 -20.46 0.07 -17.22
C LEU A 317 -20.17 1.42 -16.53
N ALA A 318 -20.73 1.66 -15.35
CA ALA A 318 -20.54 2.93 -14.65
C ALA A 318 -19.10 3.06 -14.14
N PHE A 319 -18.55 1.97 -13.58
CA PHE A 319 -17.13 1.87 -13.24
C PHE A 319 -16.25 2.10 -14.47
N LEU A 320 -16.55 1.42 -15.58
CA LEU A 320 -15.75 1.52 -16.81
C LEU A 320 -15.72 2.96 -17.38
N LYS A 321 -16.89 3.61 -17.49
CA LYS A 321 -17.01 5.00 -17.97
C LYS A 321 -16.27 5.98 -17.05
N THR A 322 -16.42 5.83 -15.73
CA THR A 322 -15.73 6.67 -14.75
C THR A 322 -14.22 6.54 -14.88
N CYS A 323 -13.71 5.32 -14.95
CA CYS A 323 -12.28 5.06 -15.11
C CYS A 323 -11.77 5.59 -16.45
N PHE A 324 -12.48 5.35 -17.55
CA PHE A 324 -12.09 5.83 -18.88
C PHE A 324 -11.86 7.35 -18.89
N ASN A 325 -12.78 8.13 -18.32
CA ASN A 325 -12.66 9.58 -18.26
C ASN A 325 -11.43 10.03 -17.46
N ARG A 326 -11.11 9.36 -16.34
CA ARG A 326 -9.92 9.66 -15.54
C ARG A 326 -8.62 9.22 -16.24
N LEU A 327 -8.65 8.08 -16.91
CA LEU A 327 -7.51 7.54 -17.66
C LEU A 327 -7.12 8.44 -18.84
N ILE A 328 -8.05 9.19 -19.45
CA ILE A 328 -7.71 10.19 -20.48
C ILE A 328 -6.71 11.22 -19.94
N PHE A 329 -6.91 11.74 -18.73
CA PHE A 329 -5.98 12.71 -18.13
C PHE A 329 -4.60 12.09 -17.89
N CYS A 330 -4.56 10.86 -17.38
CA CYS A 330 -3.32 10.11 -17.19
C CYS A 330 -2.60 9.86 -18.52
N PHE A 331 -3.33 9.46 -19.56
CA PHE A 331 -2.78 9.26 -20.89
C PHE A 331 -2.22 10.56 -21.48
N GLN A 332 -2.93 11.69 -21.30
CA GLN A 332 -2.44 13.01 -21.73
C GLN A 332 -1.20 13.45 -20.96
N TRP A 333 -1.10 13.17 -19.66
CA TRP A 333 0.11 13.41 -18.89
C TRP A 333 1.30 12.63 -19.45
N TRP A 334 1.08 11.35 -19.76
CA TRP A 334 2.09 10.50 -20.39
C TRP A 334 2.50 10.97 -21.78
N HIS A 335 1.55 11.46 -22.59
CA HIS A 335 1.86 12.01 -23.90
C HIS A 335 2.84 13.19 -23.83
N LYS A 336 2.78 14.01 -22.77
CA LYS A 336 3.74 15.12 -22.54
C LYS A 336 5.18 14.62 -22.30
N LYS A 337 5.39 13.34 -22.00
CA LYS A 337 6.72 12.71 -21.85
C LYS A 337 7.35 12.36 -23.19
N ASP A 338 6.65 12.58 -24.30
CA ASP A 338 7.17 12.55 -25.65
C ASP A 338 6.91 13.90 -26.37
N PRO A 339 7.63 14.97 -26.00
CA PRO A 339 7.36 16.32 -26.51
C PRO A 339 7.60 16.49 -28.01
N LYS A 340 8.30 15.53 -28.64
CA LYS A 340 8.61 15.53 -30.07
C LYS A 340 7.66 14.63 -30.88
N SER A 341 6.67 13.99 -30.25
CA SER A 341 5.74 13.06 -30.89
C SER A 341 6.47 11.96 -31.70
N LEU A 342 7.56 11.43 -31.14
CA LEU A 342 8.34 10.35 -31.74
C LEU A 342 7.71 8.98 -31.49
N PHE A 343 6.77 8.91 -30.55
CA PHE A 343 6.15 7.69 -30.01
C PHE A 343 7.14 6.75 -29.32
N ILE A 344 8.27 7.30 -28.86
CA ILE A 344 9.27 6.63 -28.03
C ILE A 344 9.39 7.39 -26.70
N TYR A 345 9.09 6.70 -25.62
CA TYR A 345 8.94 7.26 -24.28
C TYR A 345 10.17 6.96 -23.42
N GLY A 346 10.39 7.81 -22.42
CA GLY A 346 11.39 7.61 -21.37
C GLY A 346 11.13 8.63 -20.27
N ASN A 347 11.10 8.18 -19.02
CA ASN A 347 10.86 9.04 -17.87
C ASN A 347 11.42 8.48 -16.55
N GLY A 348 12.51 7.71 -16.60
CA GLY A 348 13.30 7.33 -15.44
C GLY A 348 12.92 5.96 -14.85
N PHE A 349 12.47 5.96 -13.60
CA PHE A 349 12.42 4.80 -12.70
C PHE A 349 11.68 3.56 -13.23
N MET A 350 10.43 3.72 -13.69
CA MET A 350 9.54 2.67 -14.19
C MET A 350 9.39 1.44 -13.27
N GLY A 351 9.59 1.60 -11.96
CA GLY A 351 9.37 0.53 -10.96
C GLY A 351 10.45 -0.55 -10.91
N LEU A 352 11.62 -0.34 -11.55
CA LEU A 352 12.68 -1.34 -11.63
C LEU A 352 14.03 -0.71 -11.22
N ASP A 353 14.33 -0.69 -9.92
CA ASP A 353 15.39 0.12 -9.30
C ASP A 353 16.79 -0.03 -9.91
N ASN A 354 17.21 -1.27 -10.17
CA ASN A 354 18.58 -1.60 -10.59
C ASN A 354 18.61 -2.28 -11.96
N ILE A 355 17.63 -2.00 -12.82
CA ILE A 355 17.51 -2.66 -14.13
C ILE A 355 18.47 -2.10 -15.18
N SER A 356 19.18 -1.01 -14.87
CA SER A 356 20.13 -0.34 -15.76
C SER A 356 21.48 -0.16 -15.07
N VAL A 357 22.49 0.19 -15.86
CA VAL A 357 23.87 0.43 -15.39
C VAL A 357 24.06 1.81 -14.72
N PHE A 358 23.04 2.67 -14.75
CA PHE A 358 22.98 3.95 -14.04
C PHE A 358 21.54 4.28 -13.64
N ASP A 359 21.38 5.22 -12.71
CA ASP A 359 20.09 5.75 -12.30
C ASP A 359 19.38 6.44 -13.49
N ARG A 360 18.31 5.81 -13.98
CA ARG A 360 17.56 6.29 -15.15
C ARG A 360 16.86 7.63 -14.89
N SER A 361 16.65 8.00 -13.62
CA SER A 361 16.06 9.29 -13.22
C SER A 361 17.11 10.40 -13.08
N ASN A 362 18.39 10.04 -12.93
CA ASN A 362 19.52 10.98 -12.83
C ASN A 362 20.58 10.65 -13.88
N LEU A 363 20.39 11.16 -15.10
CA LEU A 363 21.22 10.82 -16.26
C LEU A 363 22.67 11.33 -16.09
N PRO A 364 23.68 10.55 -16.53
CA PRO A 364 25.09 10.97 -16.50
C PRO A 364 25.36 12.24 -17.31
N SER A 365 26.44 12.95 -16.97
CA SER A 365 26.89 14.14 -17.71
C SER A 365 27.09 13.84 -19.21
N GLY A 366 26.60 14.72 -20.07
CA GLY A 366 26.65 14.60 -21.53
C GLY A 366 25.51 13.80 -22.16
N VAL A 367 24.70 13.08 -21.36
CA VAL A 367 23.47 12.44 -21.82
C VAL A 367 22.35 13.48 -21.87
N THR A 368 21.68 13.60 -23.02
CA THR A 368 20.58 14.55 -23.22
C THR A 368 19.21 13.94 -22.94
N SER A 369 19.04 12.65 -23.24
CA SER A 369 17.83 11.90 -22.91
C SER A 369 18.06 10.41 -22.95
N LEU A 370 17.19 9.66 -22.27
CA LEU A 370 17.12 8.22 -22.31
C LEU A 370 15.78 7.81 -22.94
N LYS A 371 15.83 6.99 -23.98
CA LYS A 371 14.65 6.35 -24.57
C LYS A 371 14.57 4.93 -24.06
N GLN A 372 13.44 4.57 -23.46
CA GLN A 372 13.34 3.35 -22.67
C GLN A 372 12.38 2.36 -23.33
N ALA A 373 12.82 1.11 -23.47
CA ALA A 373 12.04 0.04 -24.07
C ALA A 373 10.83 -0.33 -23.21
N ASP A 374 11.00 -0.44 -21.89
CA ASP A 374 9.90 -0.70 -20.95
C ASP A 374 8.88 0.44 -20.96
N CYS A 375 9.32 1.68 -20.83
CA CYS A 375 8.44 2.84 -20.83
C CYS A 375 7.60 2.92 -22.11
N THR A 376 8.22 2.67 -23.27
CA THR A 376 7.53 2.67 -24.56
C THR A 376 6.57 1.48 -24.68
N GLY A 377 6.98 0.29 -24.24
CA GLY A 377 6.13 -0.91 -24.20
C GLY A 377 4.90 -0.74 -23.32
N TRP A 378 5.06 -0.18 -22.11
CA TRP A 378 3.95 0.12 -21.22
C TRP A 378 2.98 1.14 -21.80
N MET A 379 3.48 2.17 -22.51
CA MET A 379 2.62 3.11 -23.22
C MET A 379 1.88 2.48 -24.40
N GLY A 380 2.50 1.51 -25.08
CA GLY A 380 1.84 0.67 -26.08
C GLY A 380 0.67 -0.11 -25.46
N LEU A 381 0.93 -0.79 -24.32
CA LEU A 381 -0.10 -1.51 -23.58
C LEU A 381 -1.21 -0.58 -23.06
N PHE A 382 -0.87 0.62 -22.58
CA PHE A 382 -1.88 1.60 -22.15
C PHE A 382 -2.77 2.01 -23.33
N ALA A 383 -2.18 2.32 -24.49
CA ALA A 383 -2.96 2.64 -25.70
C ALA A 383 -3.88 1.48 -26.12
N LEU A 384 -3.41 0.23 -26.05
CA LEU A 384 -4.24 -0.95 -26.34
C LEU A 384 -5.38 -1.14 -25.35
N ASN A 385 -5.15 -1.01 -24.04
CA ASN A 385 -6.23 -1.12 -23.06
C ASN A 385 -7.26 0.00 -23.25
N MET A 386 -6.83 1.23 -23.55
CA MET A 386 -7.75 2.32 -23.87
C MET A 386 -8.54 2.05 -25.16
N LEU A 387 -7.94 1.42 -26.17
CA LEU A 387 -8.64 0.94 -27.36
C LEU A 387 -9.70 -0.11 -27.00
N GLN A 388 -9.34 -1.13 -26.22
CA GLN A 388 -10.27 -2.18 -25.79
C GLN A 388 -11.45 -1.61 -25.00
N ILE A 389 -11.19 -0.71 -24.05
CA ILE A 389 -12.23 -0.02 -23.29
C ILE A 389 -13.11 0.81 -24.22
N SER A 390 -12.53 1.54 -25.18
CA SER A 390 -13.30 2.36 -26.12
C SER A 390 -14.20 1.50 -27.01
N ILE A 391 -13.71 0.36 -27.53
CA ILE A 391 -14.50 -0.58 -28.33
C ILE A 391 -15.64 -1.17 -27.49
N GLU A 392 -15.37 -1.55 -26.24
CA GLU A 392 -16.40 -2.02 -25.33
C GLU A 392 -17.49 -0.97 -25.13
N LEU A 393 -17.11 0.29 -24.88
CA LEU A 393 -18.06 1.39 -24.70
C LEU A 393 -18.83 1.73 -25.99
N CYS A 394 -18.23 1.55 -27.17
CA CYS A 394 -18.89 1.74 -28.48
C CYS A 394 -20.14 0.88 -28.67
N GLN A 395 -20.20 -0.29 -28.00
CA GLN A 395 -21.37 -1.16 -28.06
C GLN A 395 -22.61 -0.52 -27.42
N PHE A 396 -22.41 0.46 -26.54
CA PHE A 396 -23.46 1.12 -25.78
C PHE A 396 -23.63 2.60 -26.15
N ASP A 397 -22.57 3.22 -26.69
CA ASP A 397 -22.55 4.62 -27.08
C ASP A 397 -21.54 4.84 -28.21
N SER A 398 -22.03 5.14 -29.42
CA SER A 398 -21.19 5.28 -30.61
C SER A 398 -20.24 6.48 -30.57
N SER A 399 -20.43 7.43 -29.65
CA SER A 399 -19.53 8.60 -29.48
C SER A 399 -18.10 8.21 -29.08
N TYR A 400 -17.88 7.00 -28.57
CA TYR A 400 -16.55 6.49 -28.25
C TYR A 400 -15.74 6.02 -29.48
N THR A 401 -16.35 5.98 -30.67
CA THR A 401 -15.69 5.49 -31.90
C THR A 401 -14.42 6.29 -32.22
N ASP A 402 -14.48 7.61 -32.12
CA ASP A 402 -13.34 8.48 -32.41
C ASP A 402 -12.19 8.25 -31.42
N MET A 403 -12.52 7.98 -30.15
CA MET A 403 -11.53 7.63 -29.14
C MET A 403 -10.88 6.28 -29.43
N ALA A 404 -11.66 5.29 -29.86
CA ALA A 404 -11.11 4.01 -30.27
C ALA A 404 -10.13 4.16 -31.45
N VAL A 405 -10.51 4.91 -32.50
CA VAL A 405 -9.62 5.20 -33.64
C VAL A 405 -8.36 5.96 -33.19
N LYS A 406 -8.49 6.92 -32.27
CA LYS A 406 -7.35 7.66 -31.68
C LYS A 406 -6.36 6.71 -31.01
N PHE A 407 -6.83 5.84 -30.12
CA PHE A 407 -5.94 4.93 -29.38
C PHE A 407 -5.32 3.86 -30.26
N LEU A 408 -6.07 3.35 -31.25
CA LEU A 408 -5.53 2.45 -32.26
C LEU A 408 -4.40 3.12 -33.05
N LYS A 409 -4.60 4.32 -33.58
CA LYS A 409 -3.55 5.07 -34.30
C LYS A 409 -2.34 5.31 -33.42
N HIS A 410 -2.55 5.66 -32.15
CA HIS A 410 -1.47 5.89 -31.20
C HIS A 410 -0.64 4.63 -30.95
N PHE A 411 -1.30 3.48 -30.75
CA PHE A 411 -0.62 2.20 -30.63
C PHE A 411 0.19 1.85 -31.89
N LEU A 412 -0.40 1.97 -33.07
CA LEU A 412 0.29 1.67 -34.33
C LEU A 412 1.52 2.56 -34.57
N ASN A 413 1.45 3.83 -34.16
CA ASN A 413 2.60 4.72 -34.19
C ASN A 413 3.70 4.30 -33.21
N ILE A 414 3.33 3.88 -31.99
CA ILE A 414 4.29 3.30 -31.02
C ILE A 414 4.92 2.03 -31.60
N ALA A 415 4.12 1.09 -32.09
CA ALA A 415 4.59 -0.17 -32.68
C ALA A 415 5.57 0.08 -33.84
N LYS A 416 5.23 1.02 -34.73
CA LYS A 416 6.13 1.43 -35.82
C LYS A 416 7.39 2.13 -35.34
N ALA A 417 7.32 2.94 -34.29
CA ALA A 417 8.48 3.65 -33.77
C ALA A 417 9.44 2.70 -33.06
N ILE A 418 8.92 1.87 -32.14
CA ILE A 418 9.76 1.03 -31.29
C ILE A 418 10.51 -0.04 -32.08
N ASN A 419 9.89 -0.59 -33.14
CA ASN A 419 10.47 -1.62 -34.01
C ASN A 419 11.48 -1.09 -35.04
N ARG A 420 11.71 0.22 -35.12
CA ARG A 420 12.78 0.74 -35.99
C ARG A 420 14.16 0.35 -35.44
N PRO A 421 15.16 0.15 -36.31
CA PRO A 421 16.54 0.01 -35.87
C PRO A 421 16.97 1.19 -35.00
N VAL A 422 17.88 0.95 -34.04
CA VAL A 422 18.46 2.02 -33.21
C VAL A 422 19.06 3.15 -34.06
N SER A 423 19.69 2.82 -35.20
CA SER A 423 20.25 3.79 -36.15
C SER A 423 19.20 4.71 -36.80
N GLU A 424 17.93 4.32 -36.76
CA GLU A 424 16.80 5.08 -37.32
C GLU A 424 15.91 5.70 -36.23
N GLY A 425 16.40 5.71 -34.98
CA GLY A 425 15.70 6.28 -33.83
C GLY A 425 14.64 5.39 -33.20
N GLY A 426 14.62 4.09 -33.51
CA GLY A 426 13.85 3.10 -32.75
C GLY A 426 14.67 2.45 -31.64
N LEU A 427 14.17 1.33 -31.10
CA LEU A 427 14.77 0.63 -29.97
C LEU A 427 15.15 -0.82 -30.29
N TRP A 428 14.93 -1.26 -31.52
CA TRP A 428 15.21 -2.63 -31.96
C TRP A 428 16.67 -2.80 -32.42
N ASP A 429 17.32 -3.85 -31.93
CA ASP A 429 18.63 -4.29 -32.42
C ASP A 429 18.48 -5.55 -33.27
N ASP A 430 18.79 -5.42 -34.55
CA ASP A 430 18.63 -6.51 -35.51
C ASP A 430 19.61 -7.67 -35.34
N GLN A 431 20.77 -7.42 -34.72
CA GLN A 431 21.76 -8.46 -34.47
C GLN A 431 21.34 -9.32 -33.28
N ASP A 432 20.93 -8.69 -32.18
CA ASP A 432 20.54 -9.36 -30.95
C ASP A 432 19.08 -9.82 -30.95
N LYS A 433 18.26 -9.35 -31.89
CA LYS A 433 16.81 -9.57 -31.95
C LYS A 433 16.13 -9.20 -30.62
N PHE A 434 16.49 -8.03 -30.12
CA PHE A 434 16.13 -7.56 -28.79
C PHE A 434 15.88 -6.05 -28.76
N PHE A 435 15.00 -5.59 -27.87
CA PHE A 435 14.80 -4.17 -27.61
C PHE A 435 15.75 -3.67 -26.52
N TYR A 436 16.39 -2.52 -26.74
CA TYR A 436 17.27 -1.89 -25.76
C TYR A 436 16.81 -0.49 -25.39
N ASP A 437 17.13 -0.08 -24.16
CA ASP A 437 17.13 1.34 -23.82
C ASP A 437 18.24 2.03 -24.63
N VAL A 438 17.98 3.23 -25.14
CA VAL A 438 18.89 3.99 -26.00
C VAL A 438 19.22 5.34 -25.38
N ILE A 439 20.51 5.58 -25.17
CA ILE A 439 21.05 6.84 -24.68
C ILE A 439 21.19 7.78 -25.86
N HIS A 440 20.74 9.02 -25.70
CA HIS A 440 20.97 10.12 -26.64
C HIS A 440 21.96 11.11 -26.03
N TYR A 441 22.92 11.55 -26.84
CA TYR A 441 23.89 12.58 -26.46
C TYR A 441 23.57 13.91 -27.15
N HIS A 442 24.44 14.92 -27.02
CA HIS A 442 24.37 16.12 -27.83
C HIS A 442 24.75 15.80 -29.29
N GLY A 443 23.96 16.28 -30.26
CA GLY A 443 24.15 15.97 -31.68
C GLY A 443 23.44 14.67 -32.10
N PRO A 444 23.89 13.99 -33.17
CA PRO A 444 23.23 12.80 -33.72
C PRO A 444 23.63 11.48 -33.02
N TYR A 445 24.47 11.53 -31.99
CA TYR A 445 25.04 10.32 -31.38
C TYR A 445 24.03 9.63 -30.46
N VAL A 446 23.90 8.31 -30.65
CA VAL A 446 23.08 7.43 -29.81
C VAL A 446 23.85 6.17 -29.43
N THR A 447 23.53 5.56 -28.30
CA THR A 447 24.15 4.30 -27.87
C THR A 447 23.12 3.42 -27.19
N PRO A 448 22.87 2.18 -27.67
CA PRO A 448 22.02 1.23 -26.98
C PRO A 448 22.72 0.72 -25.72
N ILE A 449 21.99 0.65 -24.61
CA ILE A 449 22.42 -0.03 -23.39
C ILE A 449 22.22 -1.53 -23.63
N ARG A 450 23.29 -2.22 -24.06
CA ARG A 450 23.25 -3.66 -24.39
C ARG A 450 23.17 -4.55 -23.15
N LEU A 451 22.07 -4.41 -22.41
CA LEU A 451 21.71 -5.23 -21.25
C LEU A 451 20.40 -5.96 -21.56
N ARG A 452 20.45 -7.29 -21.67
CA ARG A 452 19.28 -8.12 -21.92
C ARG A 452 18.51 -8.33 -20.61
N SER A 453 17.60 -7.40 -20.32
CA SER A 453 16.82 -7.36 -19.08
C SER A 453 15.31 -7.36 -19.37
N TRP A 454 14.49 -7.24 -18.31
CA TRP A 454 13.04 -7.06 -18.45
C TRP A 454 12.66 -5.87 -19.33
N THR A 455 13.51 -4.84 -19.46
CA THR A 455 13.18 -3.67 -20.27
C THR A 455 12.90 -4.02 -21.73
N GLY A 456 13.67 -4.94 -22.30
CA GLY A 456 13.48 -5.39 -23.68
C GLY A 456 12.37 -6.42 -23.88
N ILE A 457 11.83 -6.98 -22.78
CA ILE A 457 10.71 -7.95 -22.81
C ILE A 457 9.36 -7.23 -22.70
N VAL A 458 9.27 -6.17 -21.90
CA VAL A 458 8.02 -5.40 -21.67
C VAL A 458 7.31 -4.98 -22.96
N PRO A 459 7.98 -4.56 -24.05
CA PRO A 459 7.33 -4.29 -25.34
C PRO A 459 6.42 -5.42 -25.85
N LEU A 460 6.74 -6.67 -25.55
CA LEU A 460 5.97 -7.84 -25.98
C LEU A 460 4.62 -7.95 -25.28
N PHE A 461 4.41 -7.25 -24.16
CA PHE A 461 3.11 -7.19 -23.51
C PHE A 461 2.10 -6.33 -24.28
N GLY A 462 2.57 -5.48 -25.20
CA GLY A 462 1.76 -4.60 -26.04
C GLY A 462 1.06 -5.34 -27.18
N CYS A 463 0.27 -6.37 -26.88
CA CYS A 463 -0.55 -7.11 -27.83
C CYS A 463 -1.97 -7.35 -27.28
N CYS A 464 -2.97 -7.39 -28.16
CA CYS A 464 -4.32 -7.78 -27.74
C CYS A 464 -5.15 -8.28 -28.93
N THR A 465 -6.15 -9.13 -28.65
CA THR A 465 -7.19 -9.44 -29.64
C THR A 465 -8.40 -8.56 -29.42
N ILE A 466 -8.98 -8.05 -30.51
CA ILE A 466 -10.20 -7.22 -30.52
C ILE A 466 -11.26 -7.81 -31.44
N ASP A 467 -12.51 -7.82 -30.95
CA ASP A 467 -13.70 -8.12 -31.75
C ASP A 467 -14.36 -6.79 -32.17
N LEU A 468 -14.51 -6.61 -33.48
CA LEU A 468 -15.04 -5.42 -34.10
C LEU A 468 -16.44 -5.61 -34.70
N LYS A 469 -17.15 -6.68 -34.32
CA LYS A 469 -18.52 -6.96 -34.79
C LYS A 469 -19.45 -5.74 -34.64
N HIS A 470 -19.30 -4.99 -33.55
CA HIS A 470 -20.10 -3.80 -33.23
C HIS A 470 -19.35 -2.48 -33.49
N SER A 471 -18.26 -2.51 -34.26
CA SER A 471 -17.42 -1.34 -34.52
C SER A 471 -17.00 -1.25 -36.00
N PRO A 472 -17.96 -1.07 -36.92
CA PRO A 472 -17.72 -1.16 -38.37
C PRO A 472 -16.75 -0.09 -38.89
N LEU A 473 -16.71 1.09 -38.28
CA LEU A 473 -15.77 2.16 -38.65
C LEU A 473 -14.33 1.81 -38.31
N ILE A 474 -14.10 1.18 -37.16
CA ILE A 474 -12.76 0.71 -36.75
C ILE A 474 -12.33 -0.44 -37.66
N LYS A 475 -13.24 -1.38 -37.95
CA LYS A 475 -13.00 -2.48 -38.89
C LYS A 475 -12.61 -1.93 -40.28
N ALA A 476 -13.36 -0.97 -40.79
CA ALA A 476 -13.06 -0.31 -42.06
C ALA A 476 -11.72 0.44 -42.04
N PHE A 477 -11.36 1.08 -40.92
CA PHE A 477 -10.06 1.71 -40.75
C PHE A 477 -8.92 0.67 -40.81
N LEU A 478 -9.02 -0.45 -40.08
CA LEU A 478 -8.02 -1.51 -40.09
C LEU A 478 -7.86 -2.16 -41.47
N LEU A 479 -8.96 -2.48 -42.15
CA LEU A 479 -8.92 -3.04 -43.51
C LEU A 479 -8.29 -2.08 -44.53
N LYS A 480 -8.33 -0.76 -44.30
CA LYS A 480 -7.66 0.24 -45.13
C LYS A 480 -6.19 0.47 -44.75
N CYS A 481 -5.74 0.05 -43.56
CA CYS A 481 -4.38 0.26 -43.07
C CYS A 481 -3.32 -0.68 -43.70
N ASP A 482 -3.71 -1.49 -44.68
CA ASP A 482 -3.07 -2.73 -45.12
C ASP A 482 -1.67 -2.61 -45.78
N ARG A 483 -1.09 -1.41 -45.94
CA ARG A 483 0.30 -1.28 -46.41
C ARG A 483 1.26 -0.61 -45.45
N ALA A 484 0.78 0.30 -44.60
CA ALA A 484 1.66 1.07 -43.71
C ALA A 484 1.84 0.44 -42.33
N TYR A 485 0.89 -0.40 -41.90
CA TYR A 485 0.85 -0.99 -40.54
C TYR A 485 0.56 -2.49 -40.53
N SER A 486 0.48 -3.12 -41.71
CA SER A 486 0.30 -4.57 -41.90
C SER A 486 1.21 -5.46 -41.03
N PRO A 487 2.50 -5.14 -40.74
CA PRO A 487 3.31 -6.01 -39.87
C PRO A 487 2.86 -6.03 -38.40
N PHE A 488 1.97 -5.12 -37.97
CA PHE A 488 1.55 -5.00 -36.57
C PHE A 488 0.07 -5.35 -36.34
N VAL A 489 -0.67 -5.69 -37.39
CA VAL A 489 -2.09 -6.06 -37.30
C VAL A 489 -2.32 -7.31 -38.14
N CYS A 490 -2.90 -8.34 -37.52
CA CYS A 490 -3.28 -9.56 -38.21
C CYS A 490 -4.80 -9.77 -38.15
N LYS A 491 -5.43 -10.08 -39.28
CA LYS A 491 -6.84 -10.48 -39.30
C LYS A 491 -6.94 -11.97 -38.96
N LEU A 492 -7.59 -12.29 -37.83
CA LEU A 492 -7.79 -13.68 -37.39
C LEU A 492 -9.10 -14.27 -37.91
N GLY A 493 -10.14 -13.43 -38.10
CA GLY A 493 -11.46 -13.86 -38.54
C GLY A 493 -12.24 -12.73 -39.22
N GLU A 494 -13.55 -12.90 -39.42
CA GLU A 494 -14.37 -11.88 -40.10
C GLU A 494 -14.36 -10.53 -39.36
N ASN A 495 -14.46 -10.58 -38.03
CA ASN A 495 -14.55 -9.42 -37.15
C ASN A 495 -13.40 -9.35 -36.13
N GLU A 496 -12.50 -10.34 -36.13
CA GLU A 496 -11.47 -10.50 -35.11
C GLU A 496 -10.10 -10.13 -35.66
N PHE A 497 -9.38 -9.27 -34.92
CA PHE A 497 -8.05 -8.79 -35.25
C PHE A 497 -7.12 -8.93 -34.05
N PHE A 498 -5.87 -9.28 -34.33
CA PHE A 498 -4.75 -9.28 -33.38
C PHE A 498 -3.86 -8.07 -33.63
#